data_AF-A0A6I5RMU4-F1
#
_entry.id   AF-A0A6I5RMU4-F1
#
_cell.length_a   1.000
_cell.length_b   1.000
_cell.length_c   1.000
_cell.angle_alpha   90.00
_cell.angle_beta   90.00
_cell.angle_gamma   90.00
#
_symmetry.space_group_name_H-M   'P 1'
#
loop_
_entity.id
_entity.type
_entity.pdbx_description
1 polymer ?
#
loop_
_entity_poly.entity_id
_entity_poly.type
_entity_poly.pdbx_seq_one_letter_code
_entity_poly.pdbx_strand_id
1 'polypeptide(L)'
;MLGQAADGSIWFFCNGCDMPHSLQVGAGTGPRWGYNGNPVSPTFTPSVLSRYQMRDKELVCHSFVTNGRIQYLGDCTHHLVGQTVDLPNWEESWARW
;
A
#
# COMPACT_ATOMS: atom_id res chain seq x y z
N MET A 1 8.19 -7.84 -1.96
CA MET A 1 7.34 -9.00 -1.64
C MET A 1 6.18 -8.53 -0.79
N LEU A 2 4.97 -9.10 -0.95
CA LEU A 2 3.76 -8.75 -0.21
C LEU A 2 3.51 -9.66 1.00
N GLY A 3 2.77 -9.14 1.98
CA GLY A 3 2.15 -9.95 3.04
C GLY A 3 0.74 -10.39 2.66
N GLN A 4 0.25 -11.45 3.31
CA GLN A 4 -1.12 -11.93 3.13
C GLN A 4 -1.69 -12.42 4.47
N ALA A 5 -2.92 -12.01 4.79
CA ALA A 5 -3.63 -12.44 5.99
C ALA A 5 -4.61 -13.58 5.69
N ALA A 6 -5.09 -14.25 6.75
CA ALA A 6 -5.99 -15.40 6.65
C ALA A 6 -7.35 -15.06 6.00
N ASP A 7 -7.79 -13.80 6.06
CA ASP A 7 -8.99 -13.31 5.40
C ASP A 7 -8.81 -13.08 3.89
N GLY A 8 -7.62 -13.34 3.35
CA GLY A 8 -7.27 -13.16 1.94
C GLY A 8 -6.82 -11.73 1.59
N SER A 9 -6.79 -10.81 2.56
CA SER A 9 -6.28 -9.46 2.32
C SER A 9 -4.78 -9.47 2.03
N ILE A 10 -4.38 -8.59 1.11
CA ILE A 10 -3.01 -8.41 0.68
C ILE A 10 -2.46 -7.16 1.36
N TRP A 11 -1.22 -7.26 1.83
CA TRP A 11 -0.57 -6.21 2.59
C TRP A 11 0.74 -5.82 1.94
N PHE A 12 1.04 -4.52 1.94
CA PHE A 12 2.36 -4.01 1.61
C PHE A 12 2.79 -2.98 2.64
N PHE A 13 4.10 -2.86 2.86
CA PHE A 13 4.65 -1.83 3.73
C PHE A 13 4.86 -0.54 2.92
N CYS A 14 4.37 0.58 3.44
CA CYS A 14 4.48 1.88 2.80
C CYS A 14 5.62 2.69 3.44
N ASN A 15 6.70 2.96 2.71
CA ASN A 15 7.83 3.77 3.20
C ASN A 15 7.42 5.20 3.58
N GLY A 16 6.43 5.79 2.88
CA GLY A 16 5.97 7.15 3.14
C GLY A 16 5.23 7.27 4.47
N CYS A 17 4.33 6.33 4.75
CA CYS A 17 3.56 6.28 6.00
C CYS A 17 4.30 5.62 7.16
N ASP A 18 5.34 4.86 6.86
CA ASP A 18 6.05 3.99 7.81
C ASP A 18 5.12 2.99 8.51
N MET A 19 4.19 2.41 7.74
CA MET A 19 3.23 1.43 8.24
C MET A 19 2.68 0.52 7.13
N PRO A 20 2.07 -0.63 7.50
CA PRO A 20 1.37 -1.49 6.56
C PRO A 20 0.09 -0.88 5.98
N HIS A 21 -0.11 -1.05 4.68
CA HIS A 21 -1.37 -0.81 3.99
C HIS A 21 -2.00 -2.14 3.60
N SER A 22 -3.28 -2.32 3.94
CA SER A 22 -4.05 -3.51 3.58
C SER A 22 -5.01 -3.23 2.43
N LEU A 23 -5.11 -4.20 1.52
CA LEU A 23 -5.98 -4.17 0.35
C LEU A 23 -6.78 -5.45 0.30
N GLN A 24 -8.09 -5.30 0.14
CA GLN A 24 -8.96 -6.42 -0.19
C GLN A 24 -8.97 -6.59 -1.72
N VAL A 25 -8.79 -7.83 -2.18
CA VAL A 25 -8.72 -8.17 -3.61
C VAL A 25 -9.78 -9.22 -3.96
N GLY A 26 -10.12 -9.34 -5.25
CA GLY A 26 -11.11 -10.30 -5.71
C GLY A 26 -12.56 -9.89 -5.41
N ALA A 27 -13.46 -10.86 -5.37
CA ALA A 27 -14.88 -10.63 -5.14
C ALA A 27 -15.19 -10.41 -3.64
N GLY A 28 -16.15 -9.54 -3.33
CA GLY A 28 -16.63 -9.32 -1.97
C GLY A 28 -17.27 -7.94 -1.78
N THR A 29 -17.66 -7.64 -0.55
CA THR A 29 -18.30 -6.36 -0.19
C THR A 29 -17.28 -5.27 0.14
N GLY A 30 -17.61 -4.03 -0.20
CA GLY A 30 -16.74 -2.87 0.03
C GLY A 30 -15.64 -2.72 -1.03
N PRO A 31 -14.64 -1.86 -0.79
CA PRO A 31 -13.56 -1.61 -1.75
C PRO A 31 -12.80 -2.88 -2.13
N ARG A 32 -12.58 -3.10 -3.44
CA ARG A 32 -11.85 -4.24 -3.99
C ARG A 32 -10.90 -3.80 -5.09
N TRP A 33 -9.62 -4.10 -4.92
CA TRP A 33 -8.59 -3.81 -5.91
C TRP A 33 -8.38 -5.00 -6.83
N GLY A 34 -8.21 -4.71 -8.12
CA GLY A 34 -7.59 -5.64 -9.05
C GLY A 34 -6.14 -5.84 -8.65
N TYR A 35 -5.67 -7.08 -8.71
CA TYR A 35 -4.31 -7.48 -8.40
C TYR A 35 -3.80 -8.42 -9.49
N ASN A 36 -2.59 -8.19 -9.98
CA ASN A 36 -1.99 -9.01 -11.04
C ASN A 36 -1.52 -10.41 -10.57
N GLY A 37 -1.66 -10.75 -9.28
CA GLY A 37 -1.26 -12.04 -8.74
C GLY A 37 0.25 -12.20 -8.49
N ASN A 38 1.06 -11.16 -8.72
CA ASN A 38 2.51 -11.23 -8.54
C ASN A 38 2.95 -10.61 -7.20
N PRO A 39 3.37 -11.42 -6.21
CA PRO A 39 3.74 -10.90 -4.89
C PRO A 39 5.09 -10.20 -4.87
N VAL A 40 5.94 -10.41 -5.87
CA VAL A 40 7.29 -9.81 -5.96
C VAL A 40 7.23 -8.47 -6.68
N SER A 41 6.48 -8.40 -7.78
CA SER A 41 6.28 -7.21 -8.60
C SER A 41 4.78 -6.90 -8.75
N PRO A 42 4.12 -6.51 -7.65
CA PRO A 42 2.68 -6.32 -7.65
C PRO A 42 2.26 -5.09 -8.44
N THR A 43 1.08 -5.21 -9.03
CA THR A 43 0.32 -4.10 -9.60
C THR A 43 -1.10 -4.17 -9.04
N PHE A 44 -1.56 -3.04 -8.49
CA PHE A 44 -2.94 -2.88 -8.02
C PHE A 44 -3.70 -1.87 -8.88
N THR A 45 -4.99 -2.12 -9.10
CA THR A 45 -5.88 -1.21 -9.83
C THR A 45 -7.22 -1.03 -9.11
N PRO A 46 -7.77 0.19 -9.00
CA PRO A 46 -7.17 1.48 -9.38
C PRO A 46 -6.06 1.91 -8.40
N SER A 47 -5.79 3.21 -8.27
CA SER A 47 -4.91 3.73 -7.22
C SER A 47 -5.36 3.27 -5.82
N VAL A 48 -4.41 3.26 -4.90
CA VAL A 48 -4.60 2.96 -3.49
C VAL A 48 -4.74 4.28 -2.74
N LEU A 49 -5.88 4.48 -2.09
CA LEU A 49 -6.09 5.60 -1.17
C LEU A 49 -6.22 5.05 0.25
N SER A 50 -5.30 5.43 1.11
CA SER A 50 -5.26 5.06 2.52
C SER A 50 -5.33 6.32 3.38
N ARG A 51 -6.25 6.31 4.35
CA ARG A 51 -6.51 7.42 5.27
C ARG A 51 -6.44 6.91 6.70
N TYR A 52 -5.61 7.55 7.51
CA TYR A 52 -5.44 7.21 8.91
C TYR A 52 -5.62 8.44 9.78
N GLN A 53 -6.40 8.32 10.85
CA GLN A 53 -6.52 9.37 11.86
C GLN A 53 -5.43 9.16 12.91
N MET A 54 -4.47 10.07 12.97
CA MET A 54 -3.34 10.06 13.89
C MET A 54 -3.43 11.26 14.82
N ARG A 55 -3.97 11.04 16.03
CA ARG A 55 -4.29 12.10 17.01
C ARG A 55 -5.17 13.18 16.35
N ASP A 56 -4.63 14.40 16.21
CA ASP A 56 -5.36 15.56 15.70
C ASP A 56 -5.12 15.81 14.19
N LYS A 57 -4.52 14.84 13.48
CA LYS A 57 -4.21 14.97 12.04
C LYS A 57 -4.62 13.74 11.25
N GLU A 58 -5.08 13.98 10.02
CA GLU A 58 -5.27 12.94 9.02
C GLU A 58 -3.97 12.71 8.23
N LEU A 59 -3.49 11.47 8.22
CA LEU A 59 -2.47 11.01 7.28
C LEU A 59 -3.18 10.46 6.04
N VAL A 60 -2.92 11.06 4.88
CA VAL A 60 -3.42 10.62 3.58
C VAL A 60 -2.25 10.10 2.77
N CYS A 61 -2.38 8.88 2.26
CA CYS A 61 -1.49 8.34 1.25
C CYS A 61 -2.33 7.91 0.05
N HIS A 62 -2.03 8.50 -1.09
CA HIS A 62 -2.62 8.15 -2.36
C HIS A 62 -1.51 7.73 -3.31
N SER A 63 -1.55 6.49 -3.79
CA SER A 63 -0.46 5.94 -4.60
C SER A 63 -0.93 5.04 -5.71
N PHE A 64 -0.10 4.91 -6.75
CA PHE A 64 -0.13 3.76 -7.64
C PHE A 64 0.93 2.77 -7.19
N VAL A 65 0.57 1.49 -7.11
CA VAL A 65 1.54 0.41 -6.97
C VAL A 65 1.56 -0.34 -8.29
N THR A 66 2.69 -0.30 -8.99
CA THR A 66 2.84 -0.90 -10.32
C THR A 66 4.23 -1.48 -10.47
N ASN A 67 4.30 -2.73 -10.92
CA ASN A 67 5.55 -3.46 -11.13
C ASN A 67 6.50 -3.40 -9.92
N GLY A 68 5.95 -3.49 -8.70
CA GLY A 68 6.74 -3.48 -7.47
C GLY A 68 7.35 -2.12 -7.11
N ARG A 69 6.80 -1.02 -7.64
CA ARG A 69 7.12 0.35 -7.20
C ARG A 69 5.88 1.06 -6.70
N ILE A 70 6.09 1.98 -5.76
CA ILE A 70 5.07 2.86 -5.23
C ILE A 70 5.32 4.26 -5.81
N GLN A 71 4.38 4.77 -6.60
CA GLN A 71 4.33 6.17 -7.01
C GLN A 71 3.34 6.90 -6.10
N TYR A 72 3.83 7.86 -5.33
CA TYR A 72 3.02 8.70 -4.45
C TYR A 72 2.45 9.90 -5.21
N LEU A 73 1.15 10.15 -5.04
CA LEU A 73 0.44 11.23 -5.72
C LEU A 73 0.47 12.54 -4.92
N GLY A 74 0.11 13.64 -5.57
CA GLY A 74 0.26 15.00 -5.02
C GLY A 74 -0.63 15.32 -3.83
N ASP A 75 -1.64 14.50 -3.56
CA ASP A 75 -2.54 14.60 -2.42
C ASP A 75 -2.12 13.72 -1.22
N CYS A 76 -0.94 13.11 -1.26
CA CYS A 76 -0.31 12.54 -0.06
C CYS A 76 0.07 13.63 0.95
N THR A 77 -0.07 13.35 2.25
CA THR A 77 0.39 14.24 3.33
C THR A 77 1.72 13.83 3.96
N HIS A 78 2.28 12.68 3.56
CA HIS A 78 3.59 12.21 4.03
C HIS A 78 4.77 12.75 3.21
N HIS A 79 5.98 12.64 3.77
CA HIS A 79 7.21 13.23 3.23
C HIS A 79 7.64 12.72 1.83
N LEU A 80 7.18 11.55 1.39
CA LEU A 80 7.45 11.01 0.04
C LEU A 80 6.46 11.46 -1.05
N VAL A 81 5.62 12.47 -0.81
CA VAL A 81 4.68 13.02 -1.80
C VAL A 81 5.37 13.33 -3.13
N GLY A 82 4.76 12.89 -4.24
CA GLY A 82 5.29 13.10 -5.60
C GLY A 82 6.48 12.21 -5.98
N GLN A 83 7.00 11.38 -5.07
CA GLN A 83 8.13 10.50 -5.34
C GLN A 83 7.68 9.12 -5.81
N THR A 84 8.59 8.42 -6.50
CA THR A 84 8.44 6.99 -6.80
C THR A 84 9.58 6.22 -6.15
N VAL A 85 9.25 5.19 -5.37
CA VAL A 85 10.21 4.35 -4.66
C VAL A 85 9.95 2.87 -4.95
N ASP A 86 10.96 2.03 -4.77
CA ASP A 86 10.76 0.59 -4.82
C ASP A 86 9.92 0.14 -3.61
N LEU A 87 9.01 -0.81 -3.85
CA LEU A 87 8.21 -1.43 -2.80
C LEU A 87 9.16 -2.22 -1.88
N PRO A 88 9.19 -1.93 -0.57
CA PRO A 88 10.09 -2.63 0.33
C PRO A 88 9.69 -4.11 0.46
N ASN A 89 10.63 -4.94 0.91
CA ASN A 89 10.33 -6.32 1.26
C ASN A 89 9.43 -6.35 2.50
N TRP A 90 8.29 -7.03 2.42
CA TRP A 90 7.34 -7.17 3.52
C TRP A 90 7.95 -7.77 4.78
N GLU A 91 8.62 -8.92 4.67
CA GLU A 91 9.16 -9.64 5.84
C GLU A 91 10.23 -8.82 6.56
N GLU A 92 11.11 -8.17 5.80
CA GLU A 92 12.16 -7.32 6.36
C GLU A 92 11.59 -6.06 7.03
N SER A 93 10.57 -5.46 6.42
CA SER A 93 9.92 -4.25 6.97
C SER A 93 9.14 -4.59 8.22
N TRP A 94 8.35 -5.66 8.19
CA TRP A 94 7.56 -6.11 9.33
C TRP A 94 8.43 -6.52 10.52
N ALA A 95 9.57 -7.17 10.29
CA ALA A 95 10.50 -7.55 11.35
C ALA A 95 11.17 -6.34 12.04
N ARG A 96 11.14 -5.16 11.43
CA ARG A 96 11.76 -3.93 11.93
C ARG A 96 10.78 -2.91 12.49
N TRP A 97 9.48 -3.12 12.26
CA TRP A 97 8.39 -2.25 12.67
C TRP A 97 7.91 -2.59 14.09
#